data_AF-A0A829F7H5-F1
#
_entry.id   AF-A0A829F7H5-F1
#
_cell.length_a   1.000
_cell.length_b   1.000
_cell.length_c   1.000
_cell.angle_alpha   90.00
_cell.angle_beta   90.00
_cell.angle_gamma   90.00
#
_symmetry.space_group_name_H-M   'P 1'
#
loop_
_entity.id
_entity.type
_entity.pdbx_description
1 polymer ?
#
loop_
_entity_poly.entity_id
_entity_poly.type
_entity_poly.pdbx_seq_one_letter_code
_entity_poly.pdbx_strand_id
1 'polypeptide(L)' 'MAVKEILKFYDGYISKLCLRPFYHSESGKIIMQVDEELKGEIHTDMMKAILKFEIGVK' A
#
# COMPACT_ATOMS: atom_id res chain seq x y z
N MET A 1 -17.14 2.31 7.86
CA MET A 1 -16.57 1.18 8.63
C MET A 1 -15.14 1.56 8.99
N ALA A 2 -14.77 1.48 10.26
CA ALA A 2 -13.49 1.99 10.79
C ALA A 2 -12.25 1.47 10.04
N VAL A 3 -12.26 0.21 9.60
CA VAL A 3 -11.15 -0.39 8.83
C VAL A 3 -10.87 0.37 7.53
N LYS A 4 -11.90 0.84 6.82
CA LYS A 4 -11.72 1.63 5.59
C LYS A 4 -11.08 2.99 5.86
N GLU A 5 -11.34 3.60 7.01
CA GLU A 5 -10.75 4.87 7.40
C GLU A 5 -9.26 4.71 7.74
N ILE A 6 -8.90 3.62 8.41
CA ILE A 6 -7.50 3.27 8.71
C ILE A 6 -6.73 3.02 7.40
N LEU A 7 -7.28 2.21 6.48
CA LEU A 7 -6.65 1.97 5.18
C LEU A 7 -6.47 3.27 4.39
N LYS A 8 -7.48 4.16 4.40
CA LYS A 8 -7.40 5.48 3.75
C LYS A 8 -6.34 6.38 4.40
N PHE A 9 -6.20 6.36 5.72
CA PHE A 9 -5.19 7.14 6.44
C PHE A 9 -3.77 6.74 6.02
N TYR A 10 -3.51 5.44 5.85
CA TYR A 10 -2.19 4.93 5.45
C TYR A 10 -1.94 4.94 3.94
N ASP A 11 -2.95 5.17 3.10
CA ASP A 11 -2.83 5.02 1.64
C ASP A 11 -1.70 5.86 1.04
N GLY A 12 -1.51 7.10 1.50
CA GLY A 12 -0.41 7.95 1.04
C GLY A 12 0.99 7.42 1.40
N TYR A 13 1.13 6.83 2.59
CA TYR A 13 2.39 6.21 3.02
C TYR A 13 2.69 4.93 2.23
N ILE A 14 1.65 4.11 2.01
CA ILE A 14 1.76 2.88 1.21
C ILE A 14 2.10 3.23 -0.24
N SER A 15 1.40 4.19 -0.85
CA SER A 15 1.72 4.66 -2.20
C SER A 15 3.15 5.17 -2.33
N LYS A 16 3.66 5.88 -1.32
CA LYS A 16 5.06 6.33 -1.30
C LYS A 16 6.05 5.17 -1.18
N LEU A 17 5.74 4.15 -0.37
CA LEU A 17 6.56 2.93 -0.24
C LEU A 17 6.61 2.13 -1.55
N CYS A 18 5.49 2.13 -2.29
CA CYS A 18 5.34 1.42 -3.56
C CYS A 18 5.88 2.21 -4.77
N LEU A 19 6.52 3.37 -4.59
CA LEU A 19 7.15 4.08 -5.70
C LEU A 19 8.33 3.28 -6.27
N ARG A 20 8.28 3.02 -7.58
CA ARG A 20 9.31 2.31 -8.33
C ARG A 20 9.67 3.06 -9.62
N PRO A 21 10.92 2.97 -10.08
CA PRO A 21 11.28 3.44 -11.41
C PRO A 21 10.63 2.55 -12.47
N PHE A 22 9.89 3.16 -13.39
CA PHE A 22 9.32 2.53 -14.56
C PHE A 22 10.10 2.99 -15.80
N TYR A 23 10.61 2.01 -16.54
CA TYR A 23 11.48 2.24 -17.69
C TYR A 23 10.65 2.17 -18.97
N HIS A 24 10.53 3.30 -19.67
CA HIS A 24 10.00 3.29 -21.03
C HIS A 24 11.13 2.92 -21.99
N SER A 25 11.23 1.63 -22.33
CA SER A 25 12.27 1.05 -23.19
C SER A 25 12.47 1.80 -24.51
N GLU A 26 11.39 2.34 -25.07
CA GLU A 26 11.40 3.05 -26.36
C GLU A 26 11.92 4.49 -26.29
N SER A 27 11.74 5.17 -25.14
CA SER A 27 12.12 6.59 -24.99
C SER A 27 13.33 6.80 -24.09
N GLY A 28 13.81 5.75 -23.39
CA GLY A 28 14.83 5.86 -22.36
C GLY A 28 14.38 6.67 -21.13
N LYS A 29 13.12 7.11 -21.09
CA LYS A 29 12.58 7.92 -20.00
C LYS A 29 12.31 7.03 -18.79
N ILE A 30 12.84 7.46 -17.65
CA ILE A 30 12.53 6.89 -16.34
C ILE A 30 11.47 7.77 -15.68
N ILE A 31 10.35 7.18 -15.30
CA ILE A 31 9.34 7.84 -14.47
C ILE A 31 9.21 7.09 -13.15
N MET A 32 8.81 7.80 -12.10
CA MET A 32 8.42 7.16 -10.84
C MET A 32 6.93 6.83 -10.92
N GLN A 33 6.57 5.57 -10.73
CA GLN A 33 5.20 5.12 -10.71
C GLN A 33 4.94 4.29 -9.45
N VAL A 34 3.71 4.31 -8.95
CA VAL A 34 3.28 3.41 -7.88
C VAL A 34 3.14 2.02 -8.47
N ASP A 35 3.80 1.06 -7.85
CA ASP A 35 3.58 -0.36 -8.06
C ASP A 35 2.24 -0.75 -7.42
N GLU A 36 1.20 -0.81 -8.25
CA GLU A 36 -0.17 -1.08 -7.81
C GLU A 36 -0.35 -2.52 -7.31
N GLU A 37 0.44 -3.48 -7.80
CA GLU A 37 0.42 -4.86 -7.32
C GLU A 37 0.96 -4.92 -5.88
N LEU A 38 2.15 -4.37 -5.66
CA LEU A 38 2.74 -4.28 -4.32
C LEU A 38 1.85 -3.49 -3.35
N LYS A 39 1.21 -2.41 -3.82
CA LYS A 39 0.23 -1.65 -3.03
C LYS A 39 -0.96 -2.52 -2.62
N GLY A 40 -1.48 -3.35 -3.53
CA GLY A 40 -2.56 -4.29 -3.25
C GLY A 40 -2.18 -5.37 -2.24
N GLU A 41 -0.95 -5.90 -2.31
CA GLU A 41 -0.41 -6.88 -1.35
C GLU A 41 -0.35 -6.29 0.06
N ILE A 42 0.21 -5.08 0.20
CA ILE A 42 0.33 -4.40 1.50
C ILE A 42 -1.06 -4.11 2.09
N HIS A 43 -2.00 -3.61 1.29
CA HIS A 43 -3.38 -3.38 1.73
C HIS A 43 -4.02 -4.68 2.25
N THR A 44 -3.82 -5.78 1.53
CA THR A 44 -4.34 -7.10 1.90
C THR A 44 -3.76 -7.58 3.23
N ASP A 45 -2.45 -7.46 3.42
CA ASP A 45 -1.79 -7.89 4.65
C ASP A 45 -2.13 -7.01 5.85
N MET A 46 -2.30 -5.71 5.63
CA MET A 46 -2.76 -4.79 6.66
C MET A 46 -4.19 -5.12 7.11
N MET A 47 -5.08 -5.47 6.17
CA MET A 47 -6.42 -5.98 6.52
C MET A 47 -6.35 -7.26 7.35
N LYS A 48 -5.52 -8.24 6.96
CA LYS A 48 -5.34 -9.48 7.73
C LYS A 48 -4.82 -9.18 9.14
N ALA A 49 -3.86 -8.26 9.28
CA ALA A 49 -3.30 -7.87 10.57
C ALA A 49 -4.36 -7.23 11.49
N ILE A 50 -5.18 -6.32 10.94
CA ILE A 50 -6.27 -5.67 11.67
C ILE A 50 -7.31 -6.71 12.11
N LEU A 51 -7.69 -7.65 11.24
CA LEU A 51 -8.68 -8.68 11.57
C LEU A 51 -8.19 -9.69 12.60
N LYS A 52 -6.87 -9.95 12.65
CA LYS A 52 -6.23 -10.82 13.64
C LYS A 52 -5.90 -10.10 14.94
N PHE A 53 -6.13 -8.80 15.02
CA PHE A 53 -5.79 -8.01 16.20
C PHE A 53 -6.77 -8.30 17.33
N GLU A 54 -6.29 -8.98 18.38
CA GLU A 54 -7.05 -9.18 19.62
C GLU A 54 -6.77 -8.05 20.60
N ILE A 55 -7.83 -7.35 21.01
CA ILE A 55 -7.73 -6.35 22.08
C ILE A 55 -7.82 -7.08 23.42
N GLY A 56 -6.68 -7.29 24.06
CA GLY A 56 -6.64 -7.70 25.46
C GLY A 56 -7.01 -6.53 26.36
N VAL A 57 -8.29 -6.43 26.76
CA VAL A 57 -8.70 -5.51 27.83
C VAL A 57 -8.38 -6.20 29.16
N LYS A 58 -7.42 -5.67 29.91
CA LYS A 58 -7.20 -6.03 31.32
C LYS A 58 -8.10 -5.20 32.21
#